data_AF-A0A8R1XNB9-F1
#
_entry.id   AF-A0A8R1XNB9-F1
#
_cell.length_a   1.000
_cell.length_b   1.000
_cell.length_c   1.000
_cell.angle_alpha   90.00
_cell.angle_beta   90.00
_cell.angle_gamma   90.00
#
_symmetry.space_group_name_H-M   'P 1'
#
loop_
_entity.id
_entity.type
_entity.pdbx_description
1 polymer ?
#
loop_
_entity_poly.entity_id
_entity_poly.type
_entity_poly.pdbx_seq_one_letter_code
_entity_poly.pdbx_strand_id
1 'polypeptide(L)'
;MSTDSQTLSYSRPLADIRIEHGYHLDQLRSKLTGLDMRDLVPQLVARQVLRSQEMNAVYSEEKQEDQVDKLIEILKTKNHWLGPLIDALIRNGQATLAKELLATSSTKFKKFA
;
A
#
# COMPACT_ATOMS: atom_id res chain seq x y z
N MET A 1 6.07 -14.69 -46.69
CA MET A 1 5.12 -15.46 -45.86
C MET A 1 5.45 -15.13 -44.41
N SER A 2 4.51 -14.49 -43.74
CA SER A 2 4.73 -13.49 -42.68
C SER A 2 5.37 -14.02 -41.39
N THR A 3 6.34 -13.26 -40.88
CA THR A 3 6.96 -13.40 -39.56
C THR A 3 6.08 -12.69 -38.52
N ASP A 4 5.35 -13.45 -37.70
CA ASP A 4 4.65 -12.91 -36.54
C ASP A 4 5.65 -12.65 -35.41
N SER A 5 6.09 -11.40 -35.32
CA SER A 5 6.84 -10.88 -34.19
C SER A 5 5.94 -10.85 -32.96
N GLN A 6 6.09 -11.85 -32.08
CA GLN A 6 5.54 -11.83 -30.73
C GLN A 6 6.09 -10.61 -29.99
N THR A 7 5.28 -9.56 -29.87
CA THR A 7 5.53 -8.46 -28.94
C THR A 7 5.32 -9.01 -27.52
N LEU A 8 6.40 -9.48 -26.91
CA LEU A 8 6.44 -9.76 -25.48
C LEU A 8 6.12 -8.45 -24.75
N SER A 9 4.96 -8.37 -24.11
CA SER A 9 4.63 -7.29 -23.19
C SER A 9 5.64 -7.34 -22.04
N TYR A 10 6.67 -6.49 -22.11
CA TYR A 10 7.67 -6.35 -21.06
C TYR A 10 6.94 -6.01 -19.75
N SER A 11 6.96 -6.95 -18.80
CA SER A 11 6.41 -6.73 -17.47
C SER A 11 7.14 -5.57 -16.81
N ARG A 12 6.39 -4.62 -16.27
CA ARG A 12 6.96 -3.43 -15.62
C ARG A 12 7.87 -3.83 -14.46
N PRO A 13 9.08 -3.24 -14.32
CA PRO A 13 9.96 -3.49 -13.20
C PRO A 13 9.26 -3.27 -11.85
N LEU A 14 9.49 -4.17 -10.89
CA LEU A 14 8.92 -4.05 -9.54
C LEU A 14 9.31 -2.74 -8.86
N ALA A 15 10.47 -2.18 -9.20
CA ALA A 15 10.91 -0.88 -8.68
C ALA A 15 9.96 0.26 -9.08
N ASP A 16 9.51 0.30 -10.34
CA ASP A 16 8.59 1.32 -10.82
C ASP A 16 7.22 1.18 -10.16
N ILE A 17 6.77 -0.06 -9.94
CA ILE A 17 5.54 -0.36 -9.21
C ILE A 17 5.66 0.13 -7.76
N ARG A 18 6.80 -0.08 -7.09
CA ARG A 18 7.04 0.42 -5.72
C ARG A 18 7.06 1.94 -5.66
N ILE A 19 7.69 2.62 -6.61
CA ILE A 19 7.72 4.09 -6.66
C ILE A 19 6.30 4.64 -6.81
N GLU A 20 5.51 4.07 -7.72
CA GLU A 20 4.11 4.48 -7.91
C GLU A 20 3.26 4.24 -6.67
N HIS A 21 3.38 3.05 -6.07
CA HIS A 21 2.71 2.71 -4.83
C HIS A 21 3.16 3.62 -3.68
N GLY A 22 4.42 4.05 -3.64
CA GLY A 22 4.95 5.01 -2.67
C GLY A 22 4.29 6.38 -2.78
N TYR A 23 4.11 6.90 -3.99
CA TYR A 23 3.36 8.14 -4.23
C TYR A 23 1.90 8.03 -3.75
N HIS A 24 1.27 6.88 -4.00
CA HIS A 24 -0.09 6.64 -3.52
C HIS A 24 -0.15 6.59 -1.98
N LEU A 25 0.86 6.02 -1.30
CA LEU A 25 0.94 6.06 0.17
C LEU A 25 1.04 7.48 0.70
N ASP A 26 1.84 8.35 0.07
CA ASP A 26 1.97 9.74 0.49
C ASP A 26 0.63 10.49 0.37
N GLN A 27 -0.16 10.19 -0.66
CA GLN A 27 -1.53 10.72 -0.80
C GLN A 27 -2.50 10.19 0.26
N LEU A 28 -2.25 9.00 0.81
CA LEU A 28 -3.07 8.40 1.86
C LEU A 28 -2.72 8.91 3.25
N ARG A 29 -1.54 9.51 3.45
CA ARG A 29 -1.06 9.97 4.75
C ARG A 29 -2.13 10.72 5.54
N SER A 30 -2.74 11.74 4.94
CA SER A 30 -3.79 12.54 5.58
C SER A 30 -5.05 11.75 5.94
N LYS A 31 -5.36 10.69 5.18
CA LYS A 31 -6.52 9.81 5.43
C LYS A 31 -6.22 8.80 6.54
N LEU A 32 -4.98 8.29 6.58
CA LEU A 32 -4.52 7.36 7.61
C LEU A 32 -4.37 8.02 8.98
N THR A 33 -4.07 9.32 9.04
CA THR A 33 -4.02 10.10 10.30
C THR A 33 -5.33 10.05 11.10
N GLY A 34 -6.47 9.81 10.45
CA GLY A 34 -7.76 9.64 11.14
C GLY A 34 -7.99 8.26 11.76
N LEU A 35 -7.06 7.30 11.57
CA LEU A 35 -7.23 5.91 11.99
C LEU A 35 -6.33 5.57 13.17
N ASP A 36 -6.85 4.82 14.14
CA ASP A 36 -6.00 4.26 15.20
C ASP A 36 -5.06 3.19 14.60
N MET A 37 -3.75 3.39 14.76
CA MET A 37 -2.74 2.44 14.29
C MET A 37 -2.87 1.08 14.98
N ARG A 38 -3.47 1.02 16.18
CA ARG A 38 -3.74 -0.22 16.90
C ARG A 38 -4.77 -1.11 16.22
N ASP A 39 -5.63 -0.55 15.37
CA ASP A 39 -6.59 -1.34 14.60
C ASP A 39 -5.98 -1.84 13.28
N LEU A 40 -4.99 -1.14 12.75
CA LEU A 40 -4.43 -1.37 11.42
C LEU A 40 -3.16 -2.24 11.45
N VAL A 41 -2.19 -1.88 12.29
CA VAL A 41 -0.86 -2.51 12.33
C VAL A 41 -0.94 -4.00 12.69
N PRO A 42 -1.73 -4.46 13.68
CA PRO A 42 -1.81 -5.89 13.99
C PRO A 42 -2.32 -6.73 12.82
N GLN A 43 -3.21 -6.18 11.99
CA GLN A 43 -3.71 -6.87 10.81
C GLN A 43 -2.61 -7.01 9.75
N LEU A 44 -1.81 -5.97 9.55
CA LEU A 44 -0.66 -6.01 8.64
C LEU A 44 0.43 -7.00 9.11
N VAL A 45 0.61 -7.15 10.43
CA VAL A 45 1.48 -8.19 11.00
C VAL A 45 0.90 -9.58 10.78
N ALA A 46 -0.39 -9.78 11.05
CA ALA A 46 -1.07 -11.06 10.85
C ALA A 46 -1.06 -11.51 9.38
N ARG A 47 -1.07 -10.54 8.44
CA ARG A 47 -0.93 -10.77 6.99
C ARG A 47 0.52 -10.86 6.51
N GLN A 48 1.49 -10.88 7.43
CA GLN A 48 2.93 -10.97 7.15
C GLN A 48 3.49 -9.83 6.27
N VAL A 49 2.81 -8.68 6.23
CA VAL A 49 3.34 -7.47 5.59
C VAL A 49 4.40 -6.82 6.48
N LEU A 50 4.11 -6.77 7.77
CA LEU A 50 5.00 -6.22 8.80
C LEU A 50 5.51 -7.35 9.70
N ARG A 51 6.74 -7.19 10.18
CA ARG A 51 7.32 -7.99 11.26
C ARG A 51 6.99 -7.36 12.62
N SER A 52 7.10 -8.12 13.69
CA SER A 52 6.91 -7.61 15.07
C SER A 52 7.83 -6.43 15.40
N GLN A 53 9.08 -6.45 14.92
CA GLN A 53 10.03 -5.34 15.09
C GLN A 53 9.55 -4.06 14.41
N GLU A 54 8.89 -4.18 13.25
CA GLU A 54 8.35 -3.04 12.50
C GLU A 54 7.09 -2.48 13.15
N MET A 55 6.22 -3.35 13.68
CA MET A 55 5.10 -2.94 14.54
C MET A 55 5.58 -2.16 15.77
N ASN A 56 6.62 -2.65 16.45
CA ASN A 56 7.20 -1.95 17.60
C ASN A 56 7.78 -0.59 17.19
N ALA A 57 8.41 -0.49 16.02
CA ALA A 57 8.92 0.77 15.49
C ALA A 57 7.80 1.76 15.17
N VAL A 58 6.66 1.30 14.67
CA VAL A 58 5.48 2.17 14.50
C VAL A 58 5.00 2.67 15.86
N TYR A 59 4.83 1.78 16.84
CA TYR A 59 4.29 2.16 18.16
C TYR A 59 5.27 2.91 19.07
N SER A 60 6.56 2.95 18.75
CA SER A 60 7.52 3.77 19.50
C SER A 60 7.36 5.26 19.23
N GLU A 61 6.67 5.65 18.15
CA GLU A 61 6.36 7.04 17.87
C GLU A 61 5.23 7.53 18.79
N GLU A 62 5.41 8.72 19.38
CA GLU A 62 4.50 9.27 20.39
C GLU A 62 3.20 9.80 19.76
N LYS A 63 3.29 10.48 18.61
CA LYS A 63 2.14 11.08 17.94
C LYS A 63 1.59 10.15 16.87
N GLN A 64 0.27 10.13 16.73
CA GLN A 64 -0.42 9.37 15.69
C GLN A 64 0.08 9.72 14.28
N GLU A 65 0.37 10.99 14.01
CA GLU A 65 0.96 11.43 12.74
C GLU A 65 2.32 10.79 12.47
N ASP A 66 3.19 10.74 13.48
CA ASP A 66 4.51 10.14 13.38
C ASP A 66 4.42 8.61 13.24
N GLN A 67 3.43 7.96 13.89
CA GLN A 67 3.15 6.53 13.69
C GLN A 67 2.72 6.23 12.25
N VAL A 68 1.86 7.07 11.66
CA VAL A 68 1.42 6.93 10.26
C VAL A 68 2.59 7.10 9.31
N ASP A 69 3.46 8.06 9.57
CA ASP A 69 4.69 8.28 8.80
C ASP A 69 5.58 7.07 8.83
N LYS A 70 5.80 6.53 10.03
CA LYS A 70 6.62 5.35 10.22
C LYS A 70 6.06 4.16 9.48
N LEU A 71 4.74 3.97 9.55
CA LEU A 71 4.06 2.92 8.80
C LEU A 71 4.24 3.10 7.29
N ILE A 72 4.06 4.31 6.75
CA ILE A 72 4.24 4.60 5.33
C ILE A 72 5.69 4.34 4.89
N GLU A 73 6.67 4.79 5.67
CA GLU A 73 8.10 4.53 5.44
C GLU A 73 8.36 3.03 5.31
N ILE A 74 7.85 2.23 6.24
CA ILE A 74 8.01 0.77 6.22
C ILE A 74 7.30 0.17 5.00
N LEU A 75 6.05 0.55 4.72
CA LEU A 75 5.27 0.01 3.61
C LEU A 75 5.92 0.28 2.24
N LYS A 76 6.58 1.43 2.05
CA LYS A 76 7.34 1.75 0.83
C LYS A 76 8.45 0.73 0.52
N THR A 77 8.98 0.06 1.54
CA THR A 77 10.00 -1.00 1.39
C THR A 77 9.39 -2.39 1.12
N LYS A 78 8.08 -2.56 1.33
CA LYS A 78 7.39 -3.83 1.19
C LYS A 78 6.89 -4.06 -0.24
N ASN A 79 6.86 -5.33 -0.64
CA ASN A 79 6.10 -5.75 -1.81
C ASN A 79 4.70 -6.19 -1.37
N HIS A 80 3.72 -6.10 -2.26
CA HIS A 80 2.35 -6.64 -2.09
C HIS A 80 1.57 -6.16 -0.85
N TRP A 81 1.94 -5.03 -0.24
CA TRP A 81 1.25 -4.50 0.94
C TRP A 81 -0.16 -3.96 0.64
N LEU A 82 -0.43 -3.58 -0.61
CA LEU A 82 -1.66 -2.90 -1.00
C LEU A 82 -2.92 -3.72 -0.70
N GLY A 83 -2.92 -5.01 -1.06
CA GLY A 83 -4.05 -5.91 -0.82
C GLY A 83 -4.37 -6.08 0.68
N PRO A 84 -3.39 -6.46 1.51
CA PRO A 84 -3.55 -6.52 2.95
C PRO A 84 -3.96 -5.19 3.59
N LEU A 85 -3.45 -4.05 3.10
CA LEU A 85 -3.86 -2.74 3.62
C LEU A 85 -5.33 -2.45 3.30
N ILE A 86 -5.77 -2.74 2.07
CA ILE A 86 -7.19 -2.62 1.67
C ILE A 86 -8.07 -3.52 2.54
N ASP A 87 -7.70 -4.79 2.74
CA ASP A 87 -8.44 -5.71 3.61
C ASP A 87 -8.53 -5.16 5.04
N ALA A 88 -7.42 -4.61 5.56
CA ALA A 88 -7.39 -4.04 6.90
C ALA A 88 -8.26 -2.78 7.05
N LEU A 89 -8.26 -1.90 6.05
CA LEU A 89 -9.15 -0.74 5.99
C LEU A 89 -10.62 -1.17 5.97
N ILE A 90 -10.99 -2.18 5.16
CA ILE A 90 -12.37 -2.69 5.11
C ILE A 90 -12.81 -3.25 6.46
N ARG A 91 -11.95 -4.03 7.13
CA ARG A 91 -12.23 -4.60 8.45
C ARG A 91 -12.39 -3.56 9.54
N ASN A 92 -11.71 -2.42 9.42
CA ASN A 92 -11.82 -1.28 10.34
C ASN A 92 -12.96 -0.31 9.97
N GLY A 93 -13.90 -0.72 9.10
CA GLY A 93 -15.02 0.12 8.69
C GLY A 93 -14.66 1.24 7.70
N GLN A 94 -13.41 1.30 7.24
CA GLN A 94 -12.89 2.32 6.33
C GLN A 94 -13.04 1.91 4.85
N ALA A 95 -14.19 1.32 4.50
CA ALA A 95 -14.46 0.83 3.15
C ALA A 95 -14.40 1.95 2.10
N THR A 96 -14.75 3.19 2.45
CA THR A 96 -14.63 4.36 1.56
C THR A 96 -13.17 4.64 1.22
N LEU A 97 -12.29 4.67 2.23
CA LEU A 97 -10.86 4.86 2.03
C LEU A 97 -10.26 3.72 1.20
N ALA A 98 -10.67 2.48 1.48
CA ALA A 98 -10.24 1.30 0.72
C ALA A 98 -10.64 1.38 -0.77
N LYS A 99 -11.85 1.85 -1.08
CA LYS A 99 -12.32 2.07 -2.46
C LYS A 99 -11.54 3.17 -3.16
N GLU A 100 -11.27 4.28 -2.48
CA GLU A 100 -10.45 5.36 -3.04
C GLU A 100 -9.03 4.90 -3.34
N LEU A 101 -8.44 4.11 -2.45
CA LEU A 101 -7.13 3.50 -2.64
C LEU A 101 -7.10 2.56 -3.85
N LEU A 102 -8.11 1.70 -3.98
CA LEU A 102 -8.31 0.82 -5.13
C LEU A 102 -8.49 1.61 -6.44
N ALA A 103 -9.22 2.72 -6.40
CA ALA A 103 -9.46 3.56 -7.55
C ALA A 103 -8.17 4.24 -8.03
N THR A 104 -7.36 4.76 -7.11
CA THR A 104 -6.05 5.38 -7.42
C THR A 104 -5.06 4.35 -7.98
N SER A 105 -5.05 3.11 -7.47
CA SER A 105 -4.20 2.05 -8.04
C SER A 105 -4.71 1.52 -9.38
N SER A 106 -6.03 1.47 -9.60
CA SER A 106 -6.61 0.90 -10.83
C SER A 106 -6.66 1.88 -12.00
N THR A 107 -6.73 3.18 -11.75
CA THR A 107 -6.88 4.19 -12.81
C THR A 107 -5.69 4.31 -13.75
N LYS A 108 -4.51 3.76 -13.39
CA LYS A 108 -3.36 3.68 -14.31
C LYS A 108 -3.26 2.37 -15.08
N PHE A 109 -3.82 1.27 -14.58
CA PHE A 109 -3.83 0.00 -15.33
C PHE A 109 -4.77 0.01 -16.54
N LYS A 110 -5.74 0.93 -16.60
CA LYS A 110 -6.67 1.08 -17.74
C LYS A 110 -6.21 2.00 -18.87
N LYS A 111 -4.99 2.58 -18.82
CA LYS A 111 -4.51 3.51 -19.86
C LYS A 111 -3.61 2.87 -20.95
N PHE A 112 -3.55 1.53 -21.01
CA PHE A 112 -2.75 0.78 -22.00
C PHE A 112 -3.50 -0.44 -22.61
N ALA A 113 -4.83 -0.41 -22.62
CA ALA A 113 -5.65 -1.32 -23.43
C ALA A 113 -6.42 -0.49 -24.46
#